data_AF-A0A9D4RI46-F1
#
_entry.id   AF-A0A9D4RI46-F1
#
_cell.length_a   1.000
_cell.length_b   1.000
_cell.length_c   1.000
_cell.angle_alpha   90.00
_cell.angle_beta   90.00
_cell.angle_gamma   90.00
#
_symmetry.space_group_name_H-M   'P 1'
#
loop_
_entity.id
_entity.type
_entity.pdbx_description
1 polymer ?
#
loop_
_entity_poly.entity_id
_entity_poly.type
_entity_poly.pdbx_seq_one_letter_code
_entity_poly.pdbx_strand_id
1 'polypeptide(L)'
;MLNTIKNTKYFANIKKRRSEQKTVHILVVNGEDITNRTQILEEQRLFFENLYKRKHVENNTLLKNTHHALNQEEKLLCDGLFNEYECGLALKEMQNNKKPDEEIKQSLFADDATYFLNDISD
;
A
#
# COMPACT_ATOMS: atom_id res chain seq x y z
N MET A 1 -37.16 1.83 9.00
CA MET A 1 -36.63 1.02 7.87
C MET A 1 -36.33 1.90 6.66
N LEU A 2 -35.30 2.74 6.70
CA LEU A 2 -34.91 3.62 5.57
C LEU A 2 -33.44 4.02 5.76
N ASN A 3 -32.50 3.34 5.09
CA ASN A 3 -31.19 3.90 4.66
C ASN A 3 -30.26 2.93 3.91
N THR A 4 -30.56 1.63 3.81
CA THR A 4 -29.65 0.64 3.20
C THR A 4 -29.50 0.78 1.67
N ILE A 5 -30.49 1.38 0.99
CA ILE A 5 -30.53 1.45 -0.48
C ILE A 5 -29.57 2.52 -1.05
N LYS A 6 -29.36 3.63 -0.34
CA LYS A 6 -28.47 4.73 -0.80
C LYS A 6 -27.00 4.32 -0.84
N ASN A 7 -26.53 3.56 0.16
CA ASN A 7 -25.15 3.10 0.23
C ASN A 7 -24.81 2.12 -0.91
N THR A 8 -25.74 1.21 -1.23
CA THR A 8 -25.50 0.17 -2.26
C THR A 8 -25.30 0.78 -3.66
N LYS A 9 -26.09 1.78 -4.05
CA LYS A 9 -25.94 2.47 -5.34
C LYS A 9 -24.63 3.26 -5.42
N TYR A 10 -24.23 3.89 -4.32
CA TYR A 10 -22.96 4.64 -4.23
C TYR A 10 -21.75 3.71 -4.41
N PHE A 11 -21.67 2.60 -3.67
CA PHE A 11 -20.58 1.64 -3.81
C PHE A 11 -20.57 0.94 -5.17
N ALA A 12 -21.75 0.66 -5.75
CA ALA A 12 -21.85 0.13 -7.11
C ALA A 12 -21.24 1.10 -8.14
N ASN A 13 -21.55 2.40 -8.03
CA ASN A 13 -21.00 3.44 -8.91
C ASN A 13 -19.49 3.62 -8.72
N ILE A 14 -18.99 3.54 -7.48
CA ILE A 14 -17.54 3.55 -7.20
C ILE A 14 -16.87 2.35 -7.84
N LYS A 15 -17.41 1.14 -7.68
CA LYS A 15 -16.86 -0.07 -8.30
C LYS A 15 -16.84 0.02 -9.82
N LYS A 16 -17.92 0.52 -10.42
CA LYS A 16 -18.03 0.76 -11.86
C LYS A 16 -16.94 1.74 -12.35
N ARG A 17 -16.85 2.92 -11.74
CA ARG A 17 -15.83 3.93 -12.09
C ARG A 17 -14.41 3.39 -11.92
N ARG A 18 -14.13 2.68 -10.81
CA ARG A 18 -12.82 2.05 -10.58
C ARG A 18 -12.51 0.95 -11.59
N SER A 19 -13.52 0.19 -12.04
CA SER A 19 -13.36 -0.82 -13.08
C SER A 19 -13.04 -0.19 -14.43
N GLU A 20 -13.71 0.90 -14.78
CA GLU A 20 -13.44 1.68 -16.00
C GLU A 20 -12.03 2.27 -15.97
N GLN A 21 -11.59 2.80 -14.83
CA GLN A 21 -10.24 3.37 -14.64
C GLN A 21 -9.10 2.33 -14.65
N LYS A 22 -9.37 1.07 -14.34
CA LYS A 22 -8.37 -0.02 -14.37
C LYS A 22 -8.14 -0.60 -15.76
N THR A 23 -8.90 -0.14 -16.76
CA THR A 23 -8.77 -0.64 -18.13
C THR A 23 -7.67 0.13 -18.85
N VAL A 24 -6.65 -0.57 -19.33
CA VAL A 24 -5.60 0.02 -20.16
C VAL A 24 -6.16 0.24 -21.57
N HIS A 25 -6.30 1.52 -21.96
CA HIS A 25 -6.84 1.91 -23.26
C HIS A 25 -5.77 2.17 -24.32
N ILE A 26 -4.56 2.52 -23.88
CA ILE A 26 -3.42 2.83 -24.73
C ILE A 26 -2.18 2.22 -24.07
N LEU A 27 -1.37 1.52 -24.86
CA LEU A 27 -0.08 0.98 -24.44
C LEU A 27 0.98 1.47 -25.42
N VAL A 28 2.05 2.07 -24.92
CA VAL A 28 3.17 2.52 -25.76
C VAL A 28 4.20 1.39 -25.83
N VAL A 29 4.44 0.85 -27.03
CA VAL A 29 5.41 -0.21 -27.27
C VAL A 29 6.39 0.27 -28.33
N ASN A 30 7.68 0.32 -27.99
CA ASN A 30 8.75 0.80 -28.88
C ASN A 30 8.52 2.20 -29.50
N GLY A 31 7.77 3.07 -28.81
CA GLY A 31 7.44 4.42 -29.27
C GLY A 31 6.18 4.51 -30.12
N GLU A 32 5.46 3.41 -30.34
CA GLU A 32 4.18 3.38 -31.04
C GLU A 32 3.01 3.16 -30.07
N ASP A 33 1.89 3.85 -30.33
CA ASP A 33 0.67 3.75 -29.53
C ASP A 33 -0.21 2.59 -30.01
N ILE A 34 -0.37 1.58 -29.16
CA ILE A 34 -1.29 0.47 -29.37
C ILE A 34 -2.60 0.77 -28.65
N THR A 35 -3.70 0.76 -29.39
CA THR A 35 -5.07 1.03 -28.87
C THR A 35 -6.00 -0.17 -29.00
N ASN A 36 -5.63 -1.18 -29.79
CA ASN A 36 -6.41 -2.39 -29.97
C ASN A 36 -6.32 -3.28 -28.72
N ARG A 37 -7.46 -3.65 -28.14
CA ARG A 37 -7.52 -4.45 -26.91
C ARG A 37 -6.82 -5.80 -27.01
N THR A 38 -6.92 -6.50 -28.13
CA THR A 38 -6.29 -7.80 -28.32
C THR A 38 -4.77 -7.66 -28.37
N GLN A 39 -4.28 -6.61 -29.05
CA GLN A 39 -2.85 -6.31 -29.10
C GLN A 39 -2.32 -5.88 -27.73
N ILE A 40 -3.05 -5.06 -26.98
CA ILE A 40 -2.69 -4.68 -25.61
C ILE A 40 -2.55 -5.91 -24.71
N LEU A 41 -3.50 -6.85 -24.77
CA LEU A 41 -3.44 -8.08 -23.98
C LEU A 41 -2.27 -8.97 -24.37
N GLU A 42 -1.98 -9.11 -25.66
CA GLU A 42 -0.87 -9.94 -26.14
C GLU A 42 0.49 -9.33 -25.76
N GLU A 43 0.67 -8.02 -25.90
CA GLU A 43 1.88 -7.33 -25.48
C GLU A 43 2.10 -7.41 -23.96
N GLN A 44 1.03 -7.26 -23.17
CA GLN A 44 1.11 -7.48 -21.71
C GLN A 44 1.53 -8.91 -21.38
N ARG A 45 0.94 -9.91 -22.05
CA ARG A 45 1.27 -11.32 -21.87
C ARG A 45 2.75 -11.57 -22.19
N LEU A 46 3.23 -11.09 -23.34
CA LEU A 46 4.63 -11.23 -23.78
C LEU A 46 5.59 -10.53 -22.82
N PHE A 47 5.27 -9.32 -22.37
CA PHE A 47 6.09 -8.58 -21.41
C PHE A 47 6.29 -9.36 -20.12
N PHE A 48 5.19 -9.79 -19.47
CA PHE A 48 5.29 -10.52 -18.20
C PHE A 48 5.89 -11.90 -18.38
N GLU A 49 5.55 -12.60 -19.47
CA GLU A 49 6.19 -13.87 -19.81
C GLU A 49 7.71 -13.72 -19.91
N ASN A 50 8.19 -12.69 -20.60
CA ASN A 50 9.63 -12.42 -20.71
C ASN A 50 10.25 -11.97 -19.38
N LEU A 51 9.55 -11.15 -18.60
CA LEU A 51 9.98 -10.68 -17.29
C LEU A 51 10.23 -11.86 -16.34
N TYR A 52 9.29 -12.80 -16.29
CA TYR A 52 9.37 -13.96 -15.39
C TYR A 52 10.16 -15.13 -15.96
N LYS A 53 10.36 -15.22 -17.28
CA LYS A 53 11.30 -16.19 -17.90
C LYS A 53 12.76 -15.80 -17.72
N ARG A 54 13.08 -14.51 -17.53
CA ARG A 54 14.46 -14.08 -17.25
C ARG A 54 14.94 -14.78 -15.98
N LYS A 55 16.00 -15.59 -16.13
CA LYS A 55 16.63 -16.32 -15.02
C LYS A 55 17.09 -15.36 -13.93
N HIS A 56 17.05 -15.85 -12.70
CA HIS A 56 17.57 -15.21 -11.50
C HIS A 56 18.94 -14.58 -11.78
N VAL A 57 19.02 -13.24 -11.67
CA VAL A 57 20.30 -12.54 -11.69
C VAL A 57 20.96 -12.85 -10.35
N GLU A 58 21.99 -13.71 -10.34
CA GLU A 58 22.71 -14.11 -9.11
C GLU A 58 23.36 -12.91 -8.38
N ASN A 59 23.46 -11.77 -9.04
CA ASN A 59 24.01 -10.52 -8.50
C ASN A 59 22.93 -9.52 -8.07
N ASN A 60 21.91 -9.96 -7.34
CA ASN A 60 20.94 -9.05 -6.75
C ASN A 60 21.54 -8.41 -5.48
N THR A 61 22.31 -7.33 -5.66
CA THR A 61 22.94 -6.58 -4.56
C THR A 61 21.92 -5.88 -3.65
N LEU A 62 20.66 -5.79 -4.09
CA LEU A 62 19.57 -5.15 -3.36
C LEU A 62 19.38 -5.73 -1.95
N LEU A 63 19.62 -7.04 -1.79
CA LEU A 63 19.47 -7.75 -0.52
C LEU A 63 20.81 -8.18 0.10
N LYS A 64 21.96 -7.77 -0.46
CA LYS A 64 23.28 -8.23 0.05
C LYS A 64 23.54 -7.85 1.50
N ASN A 65 22.82 -6.85 2.03
CA ASN A 65 22.95 -6.37 3.41
C ASN A 65 21.73 -6.67 4.29
N THR A 66 20.78 -7.51 3.85
CA THR A 66 19.59 -7.82 4.68
C THR A 66 19.82 -8.92 5.71
N HIS A 67 21.02 -9.50 5.75
CA HIS A 67 21.38 -10.57 6.70
C HIS A 67 21.90 -10.05 8.05
N HIS A 68 21.45 -8.87 8.51
CA HIS A 68 21.67 -8.50 9.90
C HIS A 68 20.63 -9.22 10.77
N ALA A 69 20.95 -10.46 11.17
CA ALA A 69 20.16 -11.14 12.17
C ALA A 69 20.23 -10.32 13.46
N LEU A 70 19.07 -10.02 14.05
CA LEU A 70 19.02 -9.33 15.34
C LEU A 70 19.79 -10.15 16.38
N ASN A 71 20.63 -9.47 17.17
CA ASN A 71 21.26 -10.08 18.33
C ASN A 71 20.21 -10.37 19.42
N GLN A 72 20.60 -11.06 20.50
CA GLN A 72 19.64 -11.45 21.54
C GLN A 72 18.99 -10.25 22.23
N GLU A 73 19.72 -9.16 22.43
CA GLU A 73 19.22 -7.95 23.08
C GLU A 73 18.21 -7.22 22.19
N GLU A 74 18.51 -7.09 20.88
CA GLU A 74 17.62 -6.51 19.89
C GLU A 74 16.33 -7.32 19.73
N LYS A 75 16.41 -8.65 19.80
CA LYS A 75 15.21 -9.51 19.81
C LYS A 75 14.35 -9.26 21.03
N LEU A 76 14.95 -9.18 22.21
CA LEU A 76 14.22 -8.90 23.44
C LEU A 76 13.59 -7.50 23.45
N LEU A 77 14.21 -6.51 22.81
CA LEU A 77 13.62 -5.18 22.62
C LEU A 77 12.44 -5.19 21.65
N CYS A 78 12.43 -6.08 20.66
CA CYS A 78 11.33 -6.23 19.71
C CYS A 78 10.25 -7.22 20.19
N ASP A 79 10.52 -8.02 21.22
CA ASP A 79 9.61 -9.01 21.80
C ASP A 79 8.82 -8.38 22.96
N GLY A 80 7.55 -8.05 22.73
CA GLY A 80 6.67 -7.51 23.76
C GLY A 80 5.55 -6.63 23.20
N LEU A 81 4.71 -6.09 24.09
CA LEU A 81 3.80 -5.01 23.75
C LEU A 81 4.52 -3.68 23.95
N PHE A 82 4.33 -2.74 23.00
CA PHE A 82 4.83 -1.37 23.15
C PHE A 82 4.27 -0.75 24.43
N ASN A 83 5.14 -0.11 25.21
CA ASN A 83 4.69 0.65 26.37
C ASN A 83 4.34 2.10 25.97
N GLU A 84 3.51 2.76 26.79
CA GLU A 84 3.04 4.13 26.52
C GLU A 84 4.22 5.12 26.38
N TYR A 85 5.29 4.91 27.14
CA TYR A 85 6.48 5.73 27.11
C TYR A 85 7.22 5.63 25.77
N GLU A 86 7.37 4.43 25.20
CA GLU A 86 7.96 4.17 23.89
C GLU A 86 7.13 4.81 22.77
N CYS A 87 5.80 4.69 22.84
CA CYS A 87 4.90 5.36 21.90
C CYS A 87 5.03 6.89 21.98
N GLY A 88 5.08 7.45 23.19
CA GLY A 88 5.24 8.89 23.42
C GLY A 88 6.59 9.42 22.91
N LEU A 89 7.68 8.67 23.13
CA LEU A 89 9.00 9.00 22.59
C LEU A 89 9.03 8.93 21.07
N ALA A 90 8.47 7.87 20.47
CA ALA A 90 8.42 7.71 19.02
C ALA A 90 7.67 8.86 18.34
N LEU A 91 6.54 9.31 18.91
CA LEU A 91 5.79 10.47 18.42
C LEU A 91 6.59 11.77 18.52
N LYS A 92 7.38 11.93 19.59
CA LYS A 92 8.20 13.12 19.82
C LYS A 92 9.43 13.17 18.91
N GLU A 93 10.03 12.02 18.60
CA GLU A 93 11.24 11.91 17.77
C GLU A 93 10.93 11.78 16.27
N MET A 94 9.67 11.56 15.90
CA MET A 94 9.26 11.49 14.51
C MET A 94 9.56 12.81 13.79
N GLN A 95 10.48 12.77 12.82
CA GLN A 95 10.86 13.96 12.05
C GLN A 95 9.68 14.49 11.22
N ASN A 96 9.42 15.79 11.33
CA ASN A 96 8.27 16.50 10.75
C ASN A 96 8.22 16.50 9.20
N ASN A 97 9.24 15.95 8.54
CA ASN A 97 9.44 16.04 7.08
C ASN A 97 9.01 14.80 6.29
N LYS A 98 8.47 13.77 6.95
CA LYS A 98 7.69 12.76 6.22
C LYS A 98 6.28 13.30 6.07
N LYS A 99 5.98 13.94 4.93
CA LYS A 99 4.58 14.15 4.54
C LYS A 99 3.93 12.77 4.55
N PRO A 100 2.89 12.53 5.37
CA PRO A 100 2.12 11.31 5.21
C PRO A 100 1.58 11.31 3.78
N ASP A 101 1.76 10.21 3.05
CA ASP A 101 1.06 10.01 1.79
C ASP A 101 -0.42 10.34 2.02
N GLU A 102 -1.04 11.09 1.12
CA GLU A 102 -2.42 11.58 1.32
C GLU A 102 -3.43 10.44 1.60
N GLU A 103 -3.09 9.20 1.24
CA GLU A 103 -3.82 7.97 1.64
C GLU A 103 -3.82 7.71 3.15
N ILE A 104 -2.71 7.98 3.85
CA ILE A 104 -2.58 7.78 5.29
C ILE A 104 -3.33 8.88 6.05
N LYS A 105 -3.35 10.12 5.53
CA LYS A 105 -4.08 11.24 6.19
C LYS A 105 -5.58 11.00 6.26
N GLN A 106 -6.17 10.38 5.24
CA GLN A 106 -7.61 10.12 5.22
C GLN A 106 -8.04 8.96 6.13
N SER A 107 -7.12 8.05 6.45
CA SER A 107 -7.37 6.94 7.40
C SER A 107 -7.09 7.32 8.86
N LEU A 108 -6.09 8.18 9.13
CA LEU A 108 -5.67 8.48 10.50
C LEU A 108 -6.42 9.67 11.13
N PHE A 109 -6.96 10.58 10.32
CA PHE A 109 -7.62 11.81 10.80
C PHE A 109 -9.14 11.83 10.60
N ALA A 110 -9.75 10.70 10.22
CA ALA A 110 -11.20 10.66 10.07
C ALA A 110 -11.91 10.50 11.42
N ASP A 111 -11.64 9.48 12.25
CA ASP A 111 -12.52 9.26 13.42
C ASP A 111 -11.91 8.60 14.69
N ASP A 112 -10.68 8.06 14.68
CA ASP A 112 -10.28 7.11 15.75
C ASP A 112 -9.42 7.66 16.91
N ALA A 113 -8.75 8.82 16.78
CA ALA A 113 -7.91 9.32 17.88
C ALA A 113 -8.73 9.86 19.09
N THR A 114 -9.97 10.29 18.86
CA THR A 114 -10.88 10.77 19.91
C THR A 114 -11.60 9.61 20.61
N TYR A 115 -11.70 8.44 19.98
CA TYR A 115 -12.38 7.28 20.55
C TYR A 115 -11.51 6.57 21.59
N PHE A 116 -10.21 6.40 21.30
CA PHE A 116 -9.27 5.69 22.18
C PHE A 116 -8.99 6.38 23.52
N LEU A 117 -9.14 7.71 23.62
CA LEU A 117 -8.90 8.44 24.87
C LEU A 117 -10.14 8.56 25.76
N ASN A 118 -11.34 8.35 25.22
CA ASN A 118 -12.59 8.44 26.00
C ASN A 118 -12.94 7.11 26.70
N ASP A 119 -12.44 5.96 26.22
CA ASP A 119 -12.65 4.65 26.85
C ASP A 119 -11.68 4.33 28.00
N ILE A 120 -10.73 5.23 28.31
CA ILE A 120 -9.78 5.07 29.44
C ILE A 120 -10.26 5.85 30.69
N SER A 121 -11.41 6.54 30.62
CA SER A 121 -11.88 7.40 31.72
C SER A 121 -13.24 7.02 32.34
N ASP A 122 -13.73 5.79 32.16
CA ASP A 122 -14.83 5.22 32.96
C ASP A 122 -14.43 3.89 33.62
#